data_AF-A0A2W4SXD3-F1
#
_entry.id   AF-A0A2W4SXD3-F1
#
_cell.length_a   1.000
_cell.length_b   1.000
_cell.length_c   1.000
_cell.angle_alpha   90.00
_cell.angle_beta   90.00
_cell.angle_gamma   90.00
#
_symmetry.space_group_name_H-M   'P 1'
#
loop_
_entity.id
_entity.type
_entity.pdbx_description
1 polymer ?
#
loop_
_entity_poly.entity_id
_entity_poly.type
_entity_poly.pdbx_seq_one_letter_code
_entity_poly.pdbx_strand_id
1 'polypeptide(L)'
;MKTILFISALLFAISGCETQSPENAETEKRIAVCQEIMKLYIIQANVYERDRKRTIGSCHIAQNKRTLEQWQCTLKAMQTGEKFTNSSEKCGAKGATVEP
;
A
#
# COMPACT_ATOMS: atom_id res chain seq x y z
N MET A 1 7.78 -63.51 -7.99
CA MET A 1 9.14 -63.37 -7.41
C MET A 1 9.99 -62.59 -8.38
N LYS A 2 10.88 -61.70 -7.87
CA LYS A 2 11.79 -60.76 -8.57
C LYS A 2 11.07 -59.52 -9.16
N THR A 3 11.46 -58.26 -8.93
CA THR A 3 12.70 -57.66 -8.41
C THR A 3 12.39 -56.26 -7.85
N ILE A 4 13.03 -55.88 -6.74
CA ILE A 4 13.04 -54.53 -6.16
C ILE A 4 13.90 -53.61 -7.04
N LEU A 5 13.46 -52.37 -7.29
CA LEU A 5 14.38 -51.24 -7.50
C LEU A 5 13.82 -49.99 -6.80
N PHE A 6 14.59 -49.51 -5.82
CA PHE A 6 14.52 -48.19 -5.21
C PHE A 6 14.74 -47.09 -6.27
N ILE A 7 13.90 -46.06 -6.28
CA ILE A 7 14.29 -44.74 -6.77
C ILE A 7 13.96 -43.72 -5.67
N SER A 8 15.01 -43.36 -4.95
CA SER A 8 15.07 -42.21 -4.07
C SER A 8 14.94 -40.90 -4.86
N ALA A 9 14.39 -39.91 -4.17
CA ALA A 9 14.63 -38.49 -4.33
C ALA A 9 14.22 -37.84 -5.65
N LEU A 10 13.24 -36.94 -5.57
CA LEU A 10 13.43 -35.58 -6.07
C LEU A 10 12.47 -34.65 -5.31
N LEU A 11 12.98 -34.15 -4.19
CA LEU A 11 12.51 -32.93 -3.55
C LEU A 11 12.65 -31.79 -4.57
N PHE A 12 11.55 -31.43 -5.22
CA PHE A 12 11.43 -30.16 -5.95
C PHE A 12 10.47 -29.24 -5.21
N ALA A 13 10.86 -28.90 -3.97
CA ALA A 13 10.37 -27.68 -3.33
C ALA A 13 11.32 -26.54 -3.74
N ILE A 14 11.22 -26.08 -4.99
CA ILE A 14 11.74 -24.75 -5.33
C ILE A 14 10.67 -23.77 -4.90
N SER A 15 10.58 -23.49 -3.59
CA SER A 15 9.93 -22.26 -3.14
C SER A 15 10.86 -21.12 -3.56
N GLY A 16 10.71 -20.65 -4.80
CA GLY A 16 11.13 -19.31 -5.19
C GLY A 16 10.24 -18.29 -4.47
N CYS A 17 10.34 -18.24 -3.15
CA CYS A 17 9.88 -17.10 -2.38
C CYS A 17 10.99 -16.07 -2.53
N GLU A 18 10.90 -15.21 -3.54
CA GLU A 18 11.71 -14.00 -3.57
C GLU A 18 11.41 -13.27 -2.26
N THR A 19 12.37 -13.28 -1.34
CA THR A 19 12.26 -12.57 -0.08
C THR A 19 12.18 -11.09 -0.43
N GLN A 20 10.96 -10.58 -0.53
CA GLN A 20 10.71 -9.18 -0.83
C GLN A 20 11.45 -8.36 0.23
N SER A 21 12.41 -7.53 -0.21
CA SER A 21 13.16 -6.67 0.70
C SER A 21 12.19 -5.87 1.58
N PRO A 22 12.42 -5.73 2.90
CA PRO A 22 11.53 -5.00 3.80
C PRO A 22 11.19 -3.58 3.31
N GLU A 23 12.15 -2.90 2.67
CA GLU A 23 11.97 -1.57 2.07
C GLU A 23 10.93 -1.57 0.93
N ASN A 24 10.92 -2.63 0.12
CA ASN A 24 9.97 -2.79 -0.96
C ASN A 24 8.57 -3.09 -0.41
N ALA A 25 8.47 -3.93 0.62
CA ALA A 25 7.20 -4.23 1.28
C ALA A 25 6.58 -2.99 1.95
N GLU A 26 7.37 -2.11 2.56
CA GLU A 26 6.85 -0.86 3.13
C GLU A 26 6.41 0.13 2.05
N THR A 27 7.16 0.22 0.96
CA THR A 27 6.80 1.04 -0.20
C THR A 27 5.46 0.62 -0.80
N GLU A 28 5.23 -0.68 -0.99
CA GLU A 28 3.96 -1.20 -1.50
C GLU A 28 2.80 -0.90 -0.54
N LYS A 29 3.00 -1.00 0.77
CA LYS A 29 1.99 -0.60 1.76
C LYS A 29 1.63 0.88 1.64
N ARG A 30 2.62 1.78 1.52
CA ARG A 30 2.36 3.21 1.34
C ARG A 30 1.62 3.50 0.04
N ILE A 31 1.98 2.82 -1.06
CA ILE A 31 1.27 2.91 -2.34
C ILE A 31 -0.19 2.48 -2.18
N ALA A 32 -0.44 1.31 -1.57
CA ALA A 32 -1.79 0.79 -1.38
C ALA A 32 -2.68 1.76 -0.58
N VAL A 33 -2.17 2.29 0.55
CA VAL A 33 -2.92 3.26 1.37
C VAL A 33 -3.17 4.56 0.59
N CYS A 34 -2.17 5.07 -0.14
CA CYS A 34 -2.35 6.24 -0.99
C CYS A 34 -3.45 6.02 -2.05
N GLN A 35 -3.50 4.85 -2.68
CA GLN A 35 -4.51 4.55 -3.69
C GLN A 35 -5.93 4.56 -3.11
N GLU A 36 -6.13 4.04 -1.90
CA GLU A 36 -7.42 4.12 -1.19
C GLU A 36 -7.83 5.57 -0.91
N ILE A 37 -6.89 6.40 -0.44
CA ILE A 37 -7.13 7.84 -0.23
C ILE A 37 -7.51 8.53 -1.54
N MET A 38 -6.81 8.25 -2.64
CA MET A 38 -7.12 8.83 -3.94
C MET A 38 -8.51 8.42 -4.44
N LYS A 39 -8.96 7.18 -4.19
CA LYS A 39 -10.33 6.74 -4.52
C LYS A 39 -11.37 7.57 -3.78
N LEU A 40 -11.17 7.82 -2.47
CA LEU A 40 -12.06 8.68 -1.69
C LEU A 40 -12.03 10.12 -2.19
N TYR A 41 -10.83 10.63 -2.49
CA TYR A 41 -10.65 11.99 -3.02
C TYR A 41 -11.34 12.17 -4.38
N ILE A 42 -11.29 11.18 -5.27
CA ILE A 42 -11.97 11.20 -6.57
C ILE A 42 -13.47 11.41 -6.39
N ILE A 43 -14.09 10.68 -5.47
CA ILE A 43 -15.51 10.83 -5.14
C ILE A 43 -15.78 12.23 -4.58
N GLN A 44 -14.97 12.64 -3.60
CA GLN A 44 -15.13 13.92 -2.93
C GLN A 44 -15.02 15.12 -3.88
N ALA A 45 -14.02 15.11 -4.74
CA ALA A 45 -13.69 16.21 -5.65
C ALA A 45 -14.39 16.08 -7.01
N ASN A 46 -15.25 15.07 -7.18
CA ASN A 46 -15.92 14.76 -8.44
C ASN A 46 -14.96 14.73 -9.64
N VAL A 47 -13.82 14.05 -9.46
CA VAL A 47 -12.78 13.94 -10.50
C VAL A 47 -13.34 13.18 -11.69
N TYR A 48 -13.16 13.71 -12.90
CA TYR A 48 -13.60 13.07 -14.13
C TYR A 48 -12.99 11.67 -14.31
N GLU A 49 -13.79 10.74 -14.85
CA GLU A 49 -13.36 9.36 -15.09
C GLU A 49 -12.08 9.24 -15.92
N ARG A 50 -11.88 10.15 -16.89
CA ARG A 50 -10.66 10.21 -17.70
C ARG A 50 -9.39 10.41 -16.87
N ASP A 51 -9.50 11.13 -15.75
CA ASP A 51 -8.39 11.53 -14.89
C ASP A 51 -8.19 10.55 -13.73
N ARG A 52 -9.16 9.66 -13.48
CA ARG A 52 -9.17 8.71 -12.36
C ARG A 52 -7.91 7.85 -12.28
N LYS A 53 -7.51 7.24 -13.40
CA LYS A 53 -6.30 6.39 -13.48
C LYS A 53 -5.03 7.19 -13.17
N ARG A 54 -4.93 8.42 -13.69
CA ARG A 54 -3.79 9.31 -13.44
C ARG A 54 -3.72 9.70 -11.97
N THR A 55 -4.85 10.06 -11.36
CA THR A 55 -4.94 10.43 -9.95
C THR A 55 -4.48 9.29 -9.05
N ILE A 56 -4.98 8.07 -9.26
CA ILE A 56 -4.54 6.88 -8.49
C ILE A 56 -3.07 6.54 -8.78
N GLY A 57 -2.64 6.61 -10.05
CA GLY A 57 -1.28 6.30 -10.46
C GLY A 57 -0.22 7.23 -9.87
N SER A 58 -0.59 8.45 -9.48
CA SER A 58 0.31 9.41 -8.82
C SER A 58 0.89 8.89 -7.49
N CYS A 59 0.27 7.87 -6.89
CA CYS A 59 0.72 7.26 -5.65
C CYS A 59 2.12 6.64 -5.70
N HIS A 60 2.57 6.17 -6.87
CA HIS A 60 3.94 5.67 -7.03
C HIS A 60 4.99 6.75 -6.74
N ILE A 61 4.66 8.02 -6.98
CA ILE A 61 5.52 9.17 -6.72
C ILE A 61 5.23 9.72 -5.31
N ALA A 62 3.96 9.85 -4.95
CA ALA A 62 3.55 10.48 -3.71
C ALA A 62 3.91 9.67 -2.46
N GLN A 63 4.07 8.35 -2.57
CA GLN A 63 4.31 7.47 -1.42
C GLN A 63 5.51 7.87 -0.56
N ASN A 64 6.56 8.46 -1.16
CA ASN A 64 7.76 8.93 -0.45
C ASN A 64 7.56 10.24 0.32
N LYS A 65 6.44 10.94 0.15
CA LYS A 65 6.21 12.25 0.80
C LYS A 65 5.83 12.12 2.27
N ARG A 66 5.43 10.93 2.73
CA ARG A 66 4.84 10.67 4.03
C ARG A 66 5.21 9.28 4.52
N THR A 67 5.30 9.10 5.84
CA THR A 67 5.42 7.76 6.44
C THR A 67 4.13 6.96 6.25
N LEU A 68 4.19 5.64 6.47
CA LEU A 68 3.00 4.79 6.42
C LEU A 68 1.93 5.23 7.43
N GLU A 69 2.34 5.60 8.64
CA GLU A 69 1.45 6.06 9.72
C GLU A 69 0.72 7.36 9.33
N GLN A 70 1.43 8.31 8.71
CA GLN A 70 0.84 9.55 8.23
C GLN A 70 -0.19 9.29 7.13
N TRP A 71 0.08 8.33 6.23
CA TRP A 71 -0.90 7.90 5.23
C TRP A 71 -2.12 7.23 5.87
N GLN A 72 -1.92 6.33 6.84
CA GLN A 72 -3.02 5.65 7.54
C GLN A 72 -3.89 6.64 8.33
N CYS A 73 -3.27 7.66 8.96
CA CYS A 73 -3.98 8.76 9.61
C CYS A 73 -4.91 9.49 8.62
N THR A 74 -4.39 9.86 7.44
CA THR A 74 -5.21 10.53 6.41
C THR A 74 -6.35 9.65 5.92
N LEU A 75 -6.10 8.35 5.68
CA LEU A 75 -7.15 7.41 5.27
C LEU A 75 -8.26 7.30 6.31
N LYS A 76 -7.91 7.12 7.58
CA LYS A 76 -8.88 7.01 8.68
C LYS A 76 -9.75 8.26 8.79
N ALA A 77 -9.15 9.44 8.70
CA ALA A 77 -9.88 10.71 8.75
C ALA A 77 -10.83 10.89 7.55
N MET A 78 -10.41 10.50 6.34
CA MET A 78 -11.29 10.55 5.16
C MET A 78 -12.43 9.53 5.23
N GLN A 79 -12.20 8.35 5.81
CA GLN A 79 -13.25 7.36 6.05
C GLN A 79 -14.33 7.86 7.03
N THR A 80 -13.99 8.80 7.92
CA THR A 80 -14.96 9.48 8.79
C THR A 80 -15.61 10.71 8.15
N GLY A 81 -15.35 10.97 6.86
CA GLY A 81 -15.95 12.07 6.10
C GLY A 81 -15.16 13.37 6.10
N GLU A 82 -13.96 13.41 6.68
CA GLU A 82 -13.10 14.59 6.59
C GLU A 82 -12.60 14.82 5.14
N LYS A 83 -12.34 16.10 4.80
CA LYS A 83 -11.80 16.44 3.49
C LYS A 83 -10.33 16.08 3.35
N PHE A 84 -9.94 15.60 2.17
CA PHE A 84 -8.55 15.24 1.87
C PHE A 84 -7.56 16.34 2.27
N THR A 85 -7.80 17.61 1.90
CA THR A 85 -6.89 18.72 2.21
C THR A 85 -6.65 18.87 3.71
N ASN A 86 -7.72 18.81 4.51
CA ASN A 86 -7.65 19.01 5.95
C ASN A 86 -6.96 17.82 6.63
N SER A 87 -7.36 16.60 6.27
CA SER A 87 -6.74 15.38 6.83
C SER A 87 -5.29 15.23 6.42
N SER A 88 -4.95 15.62 5.18
CA SER A 88 -3.59 15.61 4.65
C SER A 88 -2.69 16.62 5.37
N GLU A 89 -3.18 17.81 5.68
CA GLU A 89 -2.45 18.81 6.47
C GLU A 89 -2.25 18.32 7.91
N LYS A 90 -3.33 17.95 8.60
CA LYS A 90 -3.33 17.48 9.99
C LYS A 90 -2.40 16.29 10.22
N CYS A 91 -2.49 15.28 9.35
CA CYS A 91 -1.65 14.07 9.45
C CYS A 91 -0.25 14.24 8.83
N GLY A 92 -0.02 15.34 8.08
CA GLY A 92 1.26 15.60 7.40
C GLY A 92 2.23 16.46 8.22
N ALA A 93 1.74 17.16 9.24
CA ALA A 93 2.58 17.88 10.17
C ALA A 93 3.54 16.92 10.89
N LYS A 94 4.84 17.23 10.88
CA LYS A 94 5.82 16.51 11.71
C LYS A 94 5.36 16.63 13.16
N GLY A 95 4.92 15.53 13.75
CA GLY A 95 4.49 15.49 15.15
C GLY A 95 2.99 15.29 15.39
N ALA A 96 2.22 14.71 14.45
CA ALA A 96 0.96 14.07 14.81
C ALA A 96 1.28 12.89 15.75
N THR A 97 1.31 13.21 17.04
CA THR A 97 1.61 12.33 18.17
C THR A 97 0.79 11.05 18.06
N VAL A 98 1.49 9.95 17.80
CA VAL A 98 0.99 8.62 18.12
C VAL A 98 0.93 8.57 19.65
N GLU A 99 -0.25 8.79 20.21
CA GLU A 99 -0.47 8.49 21.63
C GLU A 99 -0.33 6.96 21.83
N PRO A 100 0.38 6.53 22.90
CA PRO A 100 0.70 5.13 23.16
C PRO A 100 -0.50 4.26 23.50
#